data_AF-A0A7X5RCN5-F1
#
_entry.id   AF-A0A7X5RCN5-F1
#
_cell.length_a   1.000
_cell.length_b   1.000
_cell.length_c   1.000
_cell.angle_alpha   90.00
_cell.angle_beta   90.00
_cell.angle_gamma   90.00
#
_symmetry.space_group_name_H-M   'P 1'
#
loop_
_entity.id
_entity.type
_entity.pdbx_description
1 polymer ?
#
loop_
_entity_poly.entity_id
_entity_poly.type
_entity_poly.pdbx_seq_one_letter_code
_entity_poly.pdbx_strand_id
1 'polypeptide(L)'
;MAAKTISFPKGKGHLTHNNREFICNNVVPERTSWNRTYIQEPLKDAYEKCFGQALRDYNATQKRKDSLQIKSQAEICELWKFYTG
;
A
#
# COMPACT_ATOMS: atom_id res chain seq x y z
N MET A 1 -11.60 -4.34 24.61
CA MET A 1 -12.24 -3.57 23.52
C MET A 1 -12.27 -4.44 22.29
N ALA A 2 -13.45 -4.72 21.71
CA ALA A 2 -13.53 -5.47 20.47
C ALA A 2 -13.01 -4.59 19.31
N ALA A 3 -12.05 -5.09 18.53
CA ALA A 3 -11.56 -4.39 17.35
C ALA A 3 -12.72 -4.20 16.37
N LYS A 4 -12.95 -2.97 15.90
CA LYS A 4 -13.92 -2.72 14.83
C LYS A 4 -13.35 -3.30 13.55
N THR A 5 -13.90 -4.42 13.09
CA THR A 5 -13.57 -5.02 11.81
C THR A 5 -14.41 -4.37 10.71
N ILE A 6 -13.74 -3.96 9.64
CA ILE A 6 -14.38 -3.56 8.40
C ILE A 6 -13.99 -4.58 7.33
N SER A 7 -14.99 -5.17 6.68
CA SER A 7 -14.78 -6.13 5.60
C SER A 7 -15.04 -5.46 4.26
N PHE A 8 -14.17 -5.72 3.29
CA PHE A 8 -14.33 -5.23 1.93
C PHE A 8 -14.03 -6.35 0.93
N PRO A 9 -14.94 -6.65 -0.01
CA PRO A 9 -14.67 -7.62 -1.06
C PRO A 9 -13.60 -7.10 -2.03
N LYS A 10 -12.50 -7.85 -2.18
CA LYS A 10 -11.34 -7.51 -3.05
C LYS A 10 -11.37 -8.21 -4.43
N GLY A 11 -12.56 -8.51 -4.94
CA GLY A 11 -12.69 -9.11 -6.28
C GLY A 11 -12.54 -8.08 -7.40
N LYS A 12 -12.07 -8.51 -8.58
CA LYS A 12 -11.88 -7.64 -9.77
C LYS A 12 -13.14 -6.84 -10.11
N GLY A 13 -14.32 -7.45 -10.08
CA GLY A 13 -15.59 -6.74 -10.34
C GLY A 13 -15.88 -5.60 -9.35
N HIS A 14 -15.53 -5.78 -8.08
CA HIS A 14 -15.71 -4.74 -7.06
C HIS A 14 -14.73 -3.59 -7.27
N LEU A 15 -13.47 -3.90 -7.58
CA LEU A 15 -12.45 -2.88 -7.86
C LEU A 15 -12.80 -2.04 -9.09
N THR A 16 -13.14 -2.68 -10.21
CA THR A 16 -13.53 -1.98 -11.45
C THR A 16 -14.73 -1.05 -11.25
N HIS A 17 -15.76 -1.51 -10.52
CA HIS A 17 -16.92 -0.68 -10.19
C HIS A 17 -16.56 0.49 -9.24
N ASN A 18 -15.77 0.25 -8.19
CA ASN A 18 -15.40 1.26 -7.21
C ASN A 18 -14.47 2.33 -7.80
N ASN A 19 -13.56 1.91 -8.69
CA ASN A 19 -12.64 2.78 -9.41
C ASN A 19 -13.31 3.54 -10.56
N ARG A 20 -14.59 3.28 -10.84
CA ARG A 20 -15.35 3.90 -11.95
C ARG A 20 -14.66 3.69 -13.31
N GLU A 21 -14.06 2.52 -13.51
CA GLU A 21 -13.49 2.13 -14.81
C GLU A 21 -14.59 2.01 -15.89
N PHE A 22 -15.83 1.86 -15.46
CA PHE A 22 -17.03 2.02 -16.27
C PHE A 22 -18.12 2.71 -15.44
N ILE A 23 -19.10 3.31 -16.12
CA ILE A 23 -20.22 4.00 -15.50
C ILE A 23 -21.50 3.18 -15.70
N CYS A 24 -22.08 2.71 -14.59
CA CYS A 24 -23.38 2.06 -14.60
C CYS A 24 -24.50 3.09 -14.79
N ASN A 25 -25.65 2.66 -15.32
CA ASN A 25 -26.83 3.51 -15.52
C ASN A 25 -27.35 4.21 -14.24
N ASN A 26 -27.04 3.67 -13.06
CA ASN A 26 -27.44 4.24 -11.77
C ASN A 26 -26.41 5.21 -11.17
N VAL A 27 -25.30 5.48 -11.86
CA VAL A 27 -24.26 6.42 -11.45
C VAL A 27 -24.43 7.71 -12.24
N VAL A 28 -24.45 8.84 -11.53
CA VAL A 28 -24.45 10.19 -12.13
C VAL A 28 -23.00 10.58 -12.43
N PRO A 29 -22.55 10.63 -13.70
CA PRO A 29 -21.14 10.85 -14.05
C PRO A 29 -20.57 12.14 -13.48
N GLU A 30 -21.36 13.21 -13.45
CA GLU A 30 -20.96 14.54 -13.00
C GLU A 30 -20.55 14.54 -11.52
N ARG A 31 -21.12 13.63 -10.73
CA ARG A 31 -20.84 13.47 -9.29
C ARG A 31 -19.63 12.59 -9.00
N THR A 32 -19.08 11.89 -10.01
CA THR A 32 -17.93 11.00 -9.80
C THR A 32 -16.68 11.74 -9.37
N SER A 33 -16.56 13.02 -9.75
CA SER A 33 -15.49 13.94 -9.31
C SER A 33 -15.45 14.15 -7.79
N TRP A 34 -16.54 13.87 -7.07
CA TRP A 34 -16.61 14.01 -5.61
C TRP A 34 -16.09 12.77 -4.88
N ASN A 35 -15.83 11.67 -5.59
CA ASN A 35 -15.36 10.44 -4.98
C ASN A 35 -13.93 10.63 -4.48
N ARG A 36 -13.67 10.20 -3.24
CA ARG A 36 -12.30 9.99 -2.77
C ARG A 36 -11.86 8.59 -3.18
N THR A 37 -10.90 8.50 -4.08
CA THR A 37 -10.30 7.24 -4.52
C THR A 37 -8.96 7.03 -3.84
N TYR A 38 -8.63 5.77 -3.54
CA TYR A 38 -7.28 5.41 -3.14
C TYR A 38 -6.32 5.50 -4.33
N ILE A 39 -5.04 5.75 -4.06
CA ILE A 39 -4.00 5.66 -5.07
C ILE A 39 -3.85 4.19 -5.47
N GLN A 40 -3.96 3.91 -6.76
CA GLN A 40 -3.87 2.56 -7.32
C GLN A 40 -2.42 2.18 -7.60
N GLU A 41 -1.62 2.07 -6.54
CA GLU A 41 -0.22 1.65 -6.64
C GLU A 41 0.07 0.46 -5.72
N PRO A 42 1.02 -0.42 -6.09
CA PRO A 42 1.47 -1.47 -5.19
C PRO A 42 1.99 -0.87 -3.87
N LEU A 43 1.62 -1.48 -2.75
CA LEU A 43 2.02 -1.01 -1.42
C LEU A 43 3.55 -0.89 -1.28
N LYS A 44 4.29 -1.81 -1.91
CA LYS A 44 5.76 -1.78 -1.96
C LYS A 44 6.27 -0.47 -2.58
N ASP A 45 5.68 -0.05 -3.70
CA ASP A 45 6.10 1.13 -4.44
C ASP A 45 5.70 2.41 -3.70
N ALA A 46 4.50 2.43 -3.12
CA ALA A 46 4.06 3.52 -2.24
C ALA A 46 5.04 3.73 -1.07
N TYR A 47 5.44 2.63 -0.43
CA TYR A 47 6.35 2.67 0.71
C TYR A 47 7.73 3.21 0.30
N GLU A 48 8.26 2.74 -0.83
CA GLU A 48 9.54 3.21 -1.34
C GLU A 48 9.50 4.71 -1.70
N LYS A 49 8.42 5.17 -2.34
CA LYS A 49 8.24 6.60 -2.66
C LYS A 49 8.18 7.47 -1.40
N CYS A 50 7.47 7.01 -0.36
CA CYS A 50 7.27 7.79 0.85
C CYS A 50 8.48 7.76 1.80
N PHE A 51 9.17 6.62 1.91
CA PHE A 51 10.13 6.37 2.99
C PHE A 51 11.50 5.93 2.52
N GLY A 52 11.67 5.53 1.25
CA GLY A 52 12.90 4.93 0.76
C GLY A 52 14.12 5.84 0.92
N GLN A 53 13.97 7.14 0.66
CA GLN A 53 15.08 8.09 0.82
C GLN A 53 15.47 8.26 2.29
N ALA A 54 14.50 8.50 3.17
CA ALA A 54 14.76 8.64 4.60
C ALA A 54 15.42 7.37 5.19
N LEU A 55 15.03 6.19 4.70
CA LEU A 55 15.61 4.92 5.10
C LEU A 55 17.08 4.78 4.66
N ARG A 56 17.40 5.18 3.42
CA ARG A 56 18.77 5.22 2.91
C ARG A 56 19.64 6.20 3.69
N ASP A 57 19.13 7.41 3.92
CA ASP A 57 19.87 8.44 4.66
C ASP A 57 20.15 7.98 6.09
N TYR A 58 19.15 7.41 6.76
CA TYR A 58 19.32 6.82 8.09
C TYR A 58 20.38 5.72 8.08
N ASN A 59 20.29 4.75 7.16
CA ASN A 59 21.22 3.63 7.08
C ASN A 59 22.65 4.08 6.71
N ALA A 60 22.81 5.12 5.89
CA ALA A 60 24.11 5.68 5.53
C ALA A 60 24.86 6.29 6.73
N THR A 61 24.13 6.76 7.75
CA THR A 61 24.74 7.26 9.00
C THR A 61 25.15 6.14 9.95
N GLN A 62 24.75 4.89 9.71
CA GLN A 62 25.08 3.74 10.55
C GLN A 62 26.48 3.20 10.20
N LYS A 63 27.49 3.57 10.98
CA LYS A 63 28.90 3.22 10.72
C LYS A 63 29.40 1.96 11.43
N ARG A 64 28.69 1.50 12.46
CA ARG A 64 29.13 0.36 13.27
C ARG A 64 28.44 -0.92 12.82
N LYS A 65 29.18 -2.03 12.83
CA LYS A 65 28.66 -3.36 12.46
C LYS A 65 27.54 -3.85 13.40
N ASP A 66 27.51 -3.35 14.64
CA ASP A 66 26.48 -3.65 15.64
C ASP A 66 25.27 -2.69 15.60
N SER A 67 25.31 -1.64 14.77
CA SER A 67 24.14 -0.77 14.57
C SER A 67 23.02 -1.52 13.85
N LEU A 68 21.78 -1.26 14.28
CA LEU A 68 20.58 -1.78 13.59
C LEU A 68 20.39 -1.03 12.27
N GLN A 69 20.51 -1.74 11.15
CA GLN A 69 20.05 -1.25 9.85
C GLN A 69 18.56 -1.54 9.69
N ILE A 70 17.80 -0.56 9.20
CA ILE A 70 16.39 -0.76 8.89
C ILE A 70 16.30 -1.42 7.51
N LYS A 71 15.61 -2.56 7.45
CA LYS A 71 15.33 -3.25 6.19
C LYS A 71 14.23 -2.51 5.43
N SER A 72 14.36 -2.45 4.12
CA SER A 72 13.29 -1.97 3.25
C SER A 72 12.06 -2.87 3.32
N GLN A 73 10.90 -2.32 2.95
CA GLN A 73 9.66 -3.09 2.86
C GLN A 73 9.79 -4.32 1.94
N ALA A 74 10.58 -4.19 0.87
CA ALA A 74 10.86 -5.28 -0.06
C ALA A 74 11.58 -6.46 0.65
N GLU A 75 12.65 -6.15 1.39
CA GLU A 75 13.43 -7.14 2.11
C GLU A 75 12.62 -7.80 3.23
N ILE A 76 11.78 -7.02 3.93
CA ILE A 76 10.88 -7.56 4.94
C ILE A 76 9.89 -8.54 4.32
N CYS A 77 9.30 -8.20 3.16
CA CYS A 77 8.38 -9.09 2.45
C CYS A 77 9.05 -10.39 1.99
N GLU A 78 10.28 -10.34 1.45
CA GLU A 78 10.99 -11.55 1.04
C GLU A 78 11.38 -12.43 2.24
N LEU A 79 11.82 -11.82 3.35
CA LEU A 79 12.06 -12.56 4.59
C LEU A 79 10.79 -13.23 5.08
N TRP A 80 9.67 -12.50 5.07
CA TRP A 80 8.40 -13.04 5.53
C TRP A 80 7.96 -14.24 4.71
N LYS A 81 8.05 -14.18 3.37
CA LYS A 81 7.79 -15.34 2.49
C LYS A 81 8.65 -16.55 2.88
N PHE A 82 9.94 -16.35 3.15
CA PHE A 82 10.82 -17.43 3.60
C PHE A 82 10.36 -18.06 4.93
N TYR A 83 9.86 -17.25 5.86
CA TYR A 83 9.39 -17.74 7.16
C TYR A 83 8.00 -18.36 7.15
N THR A 84 7.14 -18.00 6.18
CA THR A 84 5.74 -18.45 6.19
C THR A 84 5.42 -19.63 5.30
N GLY A 85 6.32 -20.03 4.38
CA GLY A 85 6.14 -21.21 3.53
C GLY A 85 5.01 -21.05 2.53
#